data_AF-A0A939QUT4-F1
#
_entry.id   AF-A0A939QUT4-F1
#
_cell.length_a   1.000
_cell.length_b   1.000
_cell.length_c   1.000
_cell.angle_alpha   90.00
_cell.angle_beta   90.00
_cell.angle_gamma   90.00
#
_symmetry.space_group_name_H-M   'P 1'
#
loop_
_entity.id
_entity.type
_entity.pdbx_description
1 polymer ?
#
loop_
_entity_poly.entity_id
_entity_poly.type
_entity_poly.pdbx_seq_one_letter_code
_entity_poly.pdbx_strand_id
1 'polypeptide(L)'
;MTRNPFIALLAGFVVWSAAFLFLYGLQATGCHLGWQTVDLGGISLLRVLLLVSLLATVGMLLVIRLRLRPSGETVHFIRIVNLANLAAVISTFCFVGVAWLTMC
;
A
#
# COMPACT_ATOMS: atom_id res chain seq x y z
N MET A 1 -3.78 -18.95 18.37
CA MET A 1 -4.63 -18.12 17.47
C MET A 1 -5.08 -19.01 16.33
N THR A 2 -6.38 -19.23 16.23
CA THR A 2 -7.03 -20.12 15.26
C THR A 2 -6.63 -19.74 13.82
N ARG A 3 -5.90 -20.66 13.19
CA ARG A 3 -5.11 -20.48 11.96
C ARG A 3 -5.99 -20.66 10.72
N ASN A 4 -7.03 -19.84 10.56
CA ASN A 4 -7.87 -19.87 9.35
C ASN A 4 -7.16 -19.09 8.23
N PRO A 5 -6.64 -19.78 7.20
CA PRO A 5 -5.77 -19.14 6.25
C PRO A 5 -6.57 -18.21 5.29
N PHE A 6 -7.88 -18.41 5.19
CA PHE A 6 -8.81 -17.46 4.55
C PHE A 6 -8.84 -16.10 5.24
N ILE A 7 -8.79 -16.05 6.57
CA ILE A 7 -8.79 -14.78 7.31
C ILE A 7 -7.49 -14.03 7.03
N ALA A 8 -6.36 -14.73 6.95
CA ALA A 8 -5.08 -14.12 6.60
C ALA A 8 -5.07 -13.56 5.17
N LEU A 9 -5.70 -14.26 4.22
CA LEU A 9 -5.87 -13.78 2.84
C LEU A 9 -6.75 -12.51 2.81
N LEU A 10 -7.92 -12.56 3.43
CA LEU A 10 -8.87 -11.43 3.48
C LEU A 10 -8.26 -10.21 4.19
N ALA A 11 -7.57 -10.42 5.31
CA ALA A 11 -6.93 -9.34 6.06
C ALA A 11 -5.87 -8.61 5.21
N GLY A 12 -5.01 -9.36 4.51
CA GLY A 12 -4.01 -8.77 3.62
C GLY A 12 -4.64 -7.96 2.49
N PHE A 13 -5.68 -8.50 1.85
CA PHE A 13 -6.41 -7.82 0.78
C PHE A 13 -7.11 -6.55 1.28
N VAL A 14 -7.86 -6.63 2.39
CA VAL A 14 -8.60 -5.48 2.95
C VAL A 14 -7.65 -4.36 3.37
N VAL A 15 -6.53 -4.69 4.03
CA VAL A 15 -5.54 -3.68 4.42
C VAL A 15 -4.94 -3.02 3.19
N TRP A 16 -4.59 -3.80 2.17
CA TRP A 16 -4.08 -3.26 0.91
C TRP A 16 -5.10 -2.35 0.21
N SER A 17 -6.36 -2.77 0.10
CA SER A 17 -7.42 -1.96 -0.53
C SER A 17 -7.69 -0.66 0.22
N ALA A 18 -7.71 -0.70 1.55
CA ALA A 18 -7.87 0.50 2.37
C ALA A 18 -6.71 1.48 2.18
N ALA A 19 -5.47 0.98 2.16
CA ALA A 19 -4.31 1.82 1.94
C ALA A 19 -4.27 2.41 0.51
N PHE A 20 -4.67 1.63 -0.49
CA PHE A 20 -4.80 2.11 -1.87
C PHE A 20 -5.82 3.24 -1.99
N LEU A 21 -7.01 3.06 -1.39
CA LEU A 21 -8.06 4.09 -1.35
C LEU A 21 -7.58 5.36 -0.62
N PHE A 22 -6.82 5.18 0.47
CA PHE A 22 -6.25 6.30 1.20
C PHE A 22 -5.25 7.11 0.34
N LEU A 23 -4.32 6.44 -0.35
CA LEU A 23 -3.37 7.10 -1.25
C LEU A 23 -4.08 7.84 -2.39
N TYR A 24 -5.06 7.18 -3.00
CA TYR A 24 -5.86 7.78 -4.07
C TYR A 24 -6.66 8.99 -3.58
N GLY A 25 -7.32 8.87 -2.43
CA GLY A 25 -8.07 9.96 -1.81
C GLY A 25 -7.17 11.13 -1.44
N LEU A 26 -6.01 10.86 -0.84
CA LEU A 26 -5.02 11.88 -0.49
C LEU A 26 -4.54 12.66 -1.70
N GLN A 27 -4.30 11.98 -2.83
CA GLN A 27 -3.95 12.62 -4.09
C GLN A 27 -5.08 13.54 -4.60
N ALA A 28 -6.30 13.03 -4.69
CA ALA A 28 -7.44 13.79 -5.19
C ALA A 28 -7.78 15.00 -4.31
N THR A 29 -7.81 14.80 -2.99
CA THR A 29 -8.03 15.86 -2.00
C THR A 29 -6.91 16.88 -2.04
N GLY A 30 -5.65 16.44 -2.13
CA GLY A 30 -4.50 17.34 -2.23
C GLY A 30 -4.51 18.19 -3.49
N CYS A 31 -4.89 17.63 -4.63
CA CYS A 31 -5.05 18.39 -5.88
C CYS A 31 -6.16 19.44 -5.77
N HIS A 32 -7.33 19.07 -5.23
CA HIS A 32 -8.45 19.99 -5.07
C HIS A 32 -8.16 21.11 -4.06
N LEU A 33 -7.43 20.82 -2.99
CA LEU A 33 -7.05 21.80 -1.96
C LEU A 33 -5.81 22.63 -2.31
N GLY A 34 -5.18 22.39 -3.47
CA GLY A 34 -4.02 23.18 -3.90
C GLY A 34 -2.71 22.79 -3.22
N TRP A 35 -2.60 21.64 -2.57
CA TRP A 35 -1.38 21.25 -1.84
C TRP A 35 -0.17 21.01 -2.75
N GLN A 36 -0.38 20.92 -4.07
CA GLN A 36 0.69 20.93 -5.06
C GLN A 36 1.42 22.27 -5.16
N THR A 37 0.80 23.40 -4.80
CA THR A 37 1.40 24.74 -4.89
C THR A 37 2.12 25.15 -3.60
N VAL A 38 1.96 24.39 -2.52
CA VAL A 38 2.66 24.62 -1.26
C VAL A 38 4.05 24.00 -1.37
N ASP A 39 5.07 24.83 -1.49
CA ASP A 39 6.45 24.40 -1.64
C ASP A 39 7.12 24.18 -0.27
N LEU A 40 7.73 23.02 -0.09
CA LEU A 40 8.53 22.62 1.06
C LEU A 40 9.94 22.27 0.58
N GLY A 41 10.77 23.29 0.37
CA GLY A 41 12.19 23.11 0.05
C GLY A 41 12.45 22.56 -1.37
N GLY A 42 11.66 22.98 -2.35
CA GLY A 42 11.75 22.57 -3.76
C GLY A 42 10.88 21.36 -4.13
N ILE A 43 10.08 20.86 -3.18
CA ILE A 43 9.16 19.72 -3.36
C ILE A 43 7.79 20.14 -2.86
N SER A 44 6.72 19.82 -3.59
CA SER A 44 5.36 20.13 -3.15
C SER A 44 4.95 19.33 -1.91
N LEU A 45 4.20 19.96 -1.00
CA LEU A 45 3.62 19.32 0.18
C LEU A 45 2.88 18.03 -0.19
N LEU A 46 2.10 18.07 -1.28
CA LEU A 46 1.38 16.90 -1.79
C LEU A 46 2.34 15.74 -2.12
N ARG A 47 3.48 16.02 -2.76
CA ARG A 47 4.47 15.00 -3.11
C ARG A 47 5.11 14.39 -1.87
N VAL A 48 5.43 15.20 -0.86
CA VAL A 48 5.96 14.72 0.42
C VAL A 48 4.95 13.79 1.11
N LEU A 49 3.69 14.22 1.23
CA LEU A 49 2.62 13.45 1.88
C LEU A 49 2.38 12.11 1.18
N LEU A 50 2.35 12.09 -0.16
CA LEU A 50 2.17 10.86 -0.94
C LEU A 50 3.36 9.91 -0.80
N LEU A 51 4.59 10.42 -0.85
CA LEU A 51 5.79 9.58 -0.68
C LEU A 51 5.86 8.97 0.72
N VAL A 52 5.60 9.75 1.77
CA VAL A 52 5.57 9.25 3.15
C VAL A 52 4.47 8.20 3.32
N SER A 53 3.28 8.46 2.79
CA SER A 53 2.14 7.53 2.87
C SER A 53 2.39 6.24 2.09
N LEU A 54 3.06 6.34 0.94
CA LEU A 54 3.45 5.19 0.11
C LEU A 54 4.45 4.30 0.85
N LEU A 55 5.52 4.91 1.40
CA LEU A 55 6.54 4.18 2.18
C LEU A 55 5.93 3.53 3.42
N ALA A 56 5.04 4.23 4.12
CA ALA A 56 4.31 3.71 5.27
C ALA A 56 3.44 2.51 4.89
N THR A 57 2.71 2.60 3.76
CA THR A 57 1.87 1.51 3.23
C THR A 57 2.70 0.28 2.89
N VAL A 58 3.80 0.45 2.15
CA VAL A 58 4.69 -0.65 1.78
C VAL A 58 5.32 -1.28 3.01
N GLY A 59 5.80 -0.47 3.96
CA GLY A 59 6.34 -0.95 5.23
C GLY A 59 5.31 -1.74 6.04
N MET A 60 4.08 -1.24 6.15
CA MET A 60 2.97 -1.93 6.83
C MET A 60 2.67 -3.28 6.19
N LEU A 61 2.54 -3.34 4.85
CA LEU A 61 2.26 -4.58 4.13
C LEU A 61 3.41 -5.59 4.27
N LEU A 62 4.66 -5.15 4.25
CA LEU A 62 5.83 -6.01 4.50
C LEU A 62 5.81 -6.58 5.91
N VAL A 63 5.53 -5.76 6.93
CA VAL A 63 5.41 -6.22 8.32
C VAL A 63 4.29 -7.25 8.45
N ILE A 64 3.11 -6.96 7.89
CA ILE A 64 1.97 -7.88 7.89
C ILE A 64 2.37 -9.22 7.25
N ARG A 65 3.04 -9.18 6.10
CA ARG A 65 3.48 -10.39 5.39
C ARG A 65 4.50 -11.20 6.18
N LEU A 66 5.44 -10.54 6.86
CA LEU A 66 6.44 -11.20 7.72
C LEU A 66 5.79 -11.82 8.96
N ARG A 67 4.78 -11.17 9.54
CA ARG A 67 4.04 -11.65 10.73
C ARG A 67 3.05 -12.76 10.41
N LEU A 68 2.43 -12.72 9.23
CA LEU A 68 1.48 -13.73 8.76
C LEU A 68 2.14 -14.96 8.13
N ARG A 69 3.46 -15.15 8.28
CA ARG A 69 4.17 -16.33 7.77
C ARG A 69 3.46 -17.62 8.23
N PRO A 70 2.80 -18.35 7.31
CA PRO A 70 1.92 -19.43 7.70
C PRO A 70 2.76 -20.65 8.11
N SER A 71 2.61 -21.10 9.36
CA SER A 71 3.27 -22.27 9.91
C SER A 71 2.40 -23.52 9.75
N GLY A 72 2.32 -24.11 8.54
CA GLY A 72 2.04 -25.55 8.40
C GLY A 72 1.25 -26.06 7.19
N GLU A 73 1.43 -27.36 6.97
CA GLU A 73 0.89 -28.40 6.05
C GLU A 73 0.22 -28.09 4.70
N THR A 74 -0.54 -26.99 4.50
CA THR A 74 -1.24 -26.78 3.22
C THR A 74 -0.42 -25.93 2.25
N VAL A 75 0.59 -26.54 1.63
CA VAL A 75 1.57 -25.89 0.74
C VAL A 75 0.91 -25.09 -0.40
N HIS A 76 -0.16 -25.60 -1.01
CA HIS A 76 -0.88 -24.92 -2.10
C HIS A 76 -1.59 -23.63 -1.66
N PHE A 77 -2.28 -23.65 -0.50
CA PHE A 77 -3.01 -22.48 -0.02
C PHE A 77 -2.05 -21.37 0.42
N ILE A 78 -0.95 -21.75 1.08
CA ILE A 78 0.13 -20.83 1.46
C ILE A 78 0.74 -20.14 0.24
N ARG A 79 0.93 -20.89 -0.86
CA ARG A 79 1.45 -20.34 -2.12
C ARG A 79 0.52 -19.28 -2.71
N ILE A 80 -0.79 -19.52 -2.71
CA ILE A 80 -1.79 -18.55 -3.19
C ILE A 80 -1.79 -17.28 -2.33
N VAL A 81 -1.79 -17.42 -1.00
CA VAL A 81 -1.72 -16.28 -0.07
C VAL A 81 -0.45 -15.46 -0.29
N ASN A 82 0.69 -16.13 -0.51
CA ASN A 82 1.95 -15.44 -0.79
C ASN A 82 1.95 -14.73 -2.14
N LEU A 83 1.38 -15.34 -3.19
CA LEU A 83 1.23 -14.72 -4.51
C LEU A 83 0.30 -13.51 -4.46
N ALA A 84 -0.85 -13.62 -3.77
CA ALA A 84 -1.79 -12.51 -3.61
C ALA A 84 -1.17 -11.33 -2.85
N ASN A 85 -0.46 -11.60 -1.75
CA ASN A 85 0.28 -10.56 -1.03
C ASN A 85 1.44 -9.97 -1.85
N LEU A 86 2.10 -10.77 -2.70
CA LEU A 86 3.12 -10.25 -3.61
C LEU A 86 2.50 -9.32 -4.65
N ALA A 87 1.39 -9.73 -5.25
CA ALA A 87 0.67 -8.94 -6.24
C ALA A 87 0.19 -7.61 -5.64
N ALA A 88 -0.30 -7.61 -4.40
CA ALA A 88 -0.66 -6.40 -3.66
C ALA A 88 0.53 -5.44 -3.46
N VAL A 89 1.71 -5.96 -3.12
CA VAL A 89 2.92 -5.13 -3.02
C VAL A 89 3.29 -4.56 -4.40
N ILE A 90 3.28 -5.39 -5.45
CA ILE A 90 3.63 -4.97 -6.81
C ILE A 90 2.64 -3.93 -7.34
N SER A 91 1.33 -4.10 -7.14
CA SER A 91 0.32 -3.14 -7.60
C SER A 91 0.44 -1.79 -6.90
N THR A 92 0.98 -1.75 -5.70
CA THR A 92 1.27 -0.48 -5.00
C THR A 92 2.31 0.36 -5.74
N PHE A 93 3.17 -0.25 -6.57
CA PHE A 93 4.11 0.48 -7.43
C PHE A 93 3.43 1.32 -8.52
N CYS A 94 2.13 1.14 -8.80
CA CYS A 94 1.40 2.05 -9.70
C CYS A 94 1.48 3.51 -9.23
N PHE A 95 1.64 3.75 -7.92
CA PHE A 95 1.83 5.09 -7.37
C PHE A 95 3.27 5.62 -7.49
N VAL A 96 4.24 4.88 -8.04
CA VAL A 96 5.60 5.43 -8.31
C VAL A 96 5.55 6.59 -9.30
N GLY A 97 4.53 6.66 -10.15
CA GLY A 97 4.29 7.80 -11.04
C GLY A 97 4.25 9.16 -10.32
N VAL A 98 3.87 9.19 -9.03
CA VAL A 98 3.89 10.37 -8.14
C VAL A 98 5.29 11.03 -8.08
N ALA A 99 6.35 10.26 -8.26
CA ALA A 99 7.72 10.77 -8.21
C ALA A 99 8.09 11.62 -9.44
N TRP A 100 7.50 11.35 -10.61
CA TRP A 100 7.95 11.93 -11.88
C TRP A 100 6.85 12.64 -12.69
N LEU A 101 5.60 12.23 -12.58
CA LEU A 101 4.49 12.86 -13.30
C LEU A 101 4.00 14.12 -12.60
N THR A 102 3.40 15.01 -13.40
CA THR A 102 2.53 16.09 -12.93
C THR A 102 1.30 15.47 -12.28
N MET A 103 1.14 15.71 -10.97
CA MET A 103 0.13 15.02 -10.16
C MET A 103 -1.27 15.60 -10.29
N CYS A 104 -1.29 16.86 -10.73
CA CYS A 104 -2.37 17.66 -11.27
C CYS A 104 -1.72 18.42 -12.46
#